data_AF-A0A1X0G0G0-F1
#
_entry.id   AF-A0A1X0G0G0-F1
#
_cell.length_a   1.000
_cell.length_b   1.000
_cell.length_c   1.000
_cell.angle_alpha   90.00
_cell.angle_beta   90.00
_cell.angle_gamma   90.00
#
_symmetry.space_group_name_H-M   'P 1'
#
loop_
_entity.id
_entity.type
_entity.pdbx_description
1 polymer ?
#
loop_
_entity_poly.entity_id
_entity_poly.type
_entity_poly.pdbx_seq_one_letter_code
_entity_poly.pdbx_strand_id
1 'polypeptide(L)'
;MAFVAVAVGIAAIWDLILQLFRRRAPVTPFPVWYEILIGEARDKVGEAVGVLLELKEGGRVMGAVKTHGFNKDSELDWIVLEHNSLCPLKIGSPNGELKEPGKGWTYLAVSADEIRVAKIAYLATNT
;
A
#
# COMPACT_ATOMS: atom_id res chain seq x y z
N MET A 1 -42.94 -13.91 18.65
CA MET A 1 -41.74 -14.52 19.29
C MET A 1 -40.84 -15.23 18.28
N ALA A 2 -41.35 -16.16 17.46
CA ALA A 2 -40.52 -16.92 16.49
C ALA A 2 -39.84 -16.07 15.40
N PHE A 3 -40.53 -15.04 14.87
CA PHE A 3 -39.98 -14.17 13.81
C PHE A 3 -38.74 -13.36 14.24
N VAL A 4 -38.67 -12.96 15.50
CA VAL A 4 -37.52 -12.20 16.04
C VAL A 4 -36.30 -13.11 16.17
N ALA A 5 -36.50 -14.35 16.63
CA ALA A 5 -35.42 -15.34 16.74
C ALA A 5 -34.82 -15.70 15.37
N VAL A 6 -35.66 -15.80 14.32
CA VAL A 6 -35.20 -16.06 12.95
C VAL A 6 -34.38 -14.88 12.40
N ALA A 7 -34.81 -13.64 12.64
CA ALA A 7 -34.09 -12.45 12.19
C ALA A 7 -32.70 -12.33 12.85
N VAL A 8 -32.59 -12.64 14.15
CA VAL A 8 -31.31 -12.66 14.87
C VAL A 8 -30.38 -13.75 14.32
N GLY A 9 -30.91 -14.94 14.01
CA GLY A 9 -30.14 -16.02 13.40
C GLY A 9 -29.58 -15.65 12.03
N ILE A 10 -30.40 -15.03 11.17
CA ILE A 10 -29.96 -14.57 9.83
C ILE A 10 -28.88 -13.48 9.95
N ALA A 11 -29.06 -12.53 10.88
CA ALA A 11 -28.07 -11.48 11.11
C ALA A 11 -26.72 -12.04 11.59
N ALA A 12 -26.74 -13.03 12.50
CA ALA A 12 -25.52 -13.67 13.00
C ALA A 12 -24.78 -14.47 11.91
N ILE A 13 -25.52 -15.19 11.06
CA ILE A 13 -24.95 -15.91 9.92
C ILE A 13 -24.37 -14.92 8.90
N TRP A 14 -25.06 -13.81 8.64
CA TRP A 14 -24.58 -12.79 7.72
C TRP A 14 -23.33 -12.09 8.24
N ASP A 15 -23.28 -11.79 9.54
CA ASP A 15 -22.09 -11.21 10.17
C ASP A 15 -20.89 -12.18 10.13
N LEU A 16 -21.14 -13.48 10.36
CA LEU A 16 -20.13 -14.52 10.23
C LEU A 16 -19.60 -14.63 8.79
N ILE A 17 -20.49 -14.59 7.79
CA ILE A 17 -20.12 -14.61 6.37
C ILE A 17 -19.31 -13.35 6.03
N LEU A 18 -19.73 -12.17 6.48
CA LEU A 18 -19.03 -10.91 6.25
C LEU A 18 -17.64 -10.90 6.89
N GLN A 19 -17.47 -11.50 8.08
CA GLN A 19 -16.17 -11.65 8.72
C GLN A 19 -15.26 -12.65 7.97
N LEU A 20 -15.83 -13.71 7.39
CA LEU A 20 -15.11 -14.66 6.53
C LEU A 20 -14.63 -14.01 5.22
N PHE A 21 -15.44 -13.14 4.63
CA PHE A 21 -15.06 -12.38 3.42
C PHE A 21 -14.11 -11.22 3.72
N ARG A 22 -14.24 -10.55 4.88
CA ARG A 22 -13.28 -9.55 5.35
C ARG A 22 -12.21 -10.22 6.19
N ARG A 23 -11.24 -10.87 5.53
CA ARG A 23 -9.97 -11.22 6.16
C ARG A 23 -9.39 -9.93 6.77
N ARG A 24 -9.56 -9.74 8.08
CA ARG A 24 -8.80 -8.73 8.81
C ARG A 24 -7.33 -9.07 8.58
N ALA A 25 -6.52 -8.05 8.29
CA ALA A 25 -5.09 -8.22 8.14
C ALA A 25 -4.58 -9.01 9.37
N PRO A 26 -3.82 -10.11 9.17
CA PRO A 26 -3.24 -10.84 10.27
C PRO A 26 -2.43 -9.86 11.14
N VAL A 27 -2.61 -9.90 12.46
CA VAL A 27 -1.71 -9.20 13.38
C VAL A 27 -0.44 -10.02 13.41
N THR A 28 0.58 -9.60 12.68
CA THR A 28 1.88 -10.27 12.67
C THR A 28 2.86 -9.55 13.59
N PRO A 29 3.94 -10.24 14.00
CA PRO A 29 5.01 -9.62 14.76
C PRO A 29 5.90 -8.68 13.91
N PHE A 30 5.69 -8.62 12.60
CA PHE A 30 6.54 -7.84 11.69
C PHE A 30 5.97 -6.43 11.46
N PRO A 31 6.83 -5.42 11.21
CA PRO A 31 6.36 -4.09 10.86
C PRO A 31 5.47 -4.12 9.61
N VAL A 32 4.42 -3.29 9.62
CA VAL A 32 3.44 -3.20 8.51
C VAL A 32 4.11 -2.99 7.15
N TRP A 33 5.21 -2.25 7.11
CA TRP A 33 6.01 -2.05 5.88
C TRP A 33 6.62 -3.34 5.33
N TYR A 34 7.09 -4.22 6.21
CA TYR A 34 7.65 -5.51 5.83
C TYR A 34 6.63 -6.32 5.04
N GLU A 35 5.45 -6.55 5.63
CA GLU A 35 4.40 -7.35 5.01
C GLU A 35 3.91 -6.80 3.67
N ILE A 36 3.78 -5.47 3.59
CA ILE A 36 3.24 -4.80 2.41
C ILE A 36 4.25 -4.84 1.26
N LEU A 37 5.54 -4.61 1.54
CA LEU A 37 6.57 -4.51 0.51
C LEU A 37 7.09 -5.87 0.04
N ILE A 38 7.10 -6.88 0.90
CA ILE A 38 7.44 -8.26 0.50
C ILE A 38 6.25 -9.03 -0.08
N GLY A 39 5.03 -8.47 0.04
CA GLY A 39 3.83 -9.01 -0.56
C GLY A 39 3.13 -10.12 0.24
N GLU A 40 3.46 -10.31 1.52
CA GLU A 40 2.69 -11.22 2.40
C GLU A 40 1.25 -10.71 2.61
N ALA A 41 1.07 -9.38 2.66
CA ALA A 41 -0.24 -8.75 2.79
C ALA A 41 -0.97 -8.56 1.45
N ARG A 42 -0.44 -9.13 0.36
CA ARG A 42 -0.96 -8.95 -1.01
C ARG A 42 -2.03 -9.98 -1.35
N ASP A 43 -3.09 -9.55 -2.02
CA ASP A 43 -3.98 -10.49 -2.72
C ASP A 43 -3.23 -11.20 -3.87
N LYS A 44 -3.60 -12.46 -4.15
CA LYS A 44 -2.93 -13.34 -5.13
C LYS A 44 -2.80 -12.78 -6.57
N VAL A 45 -3.46 -11.67 -6.87
CA VAL A 45 -3.58 -11.04 -8.21
C VAL A 45 -2.72 -9.77 -8.34
N GLY A 46 -2.21 -9.21 -7.25
CA GLY A 46 -1.34 -8.04 -7.36
C GLY A 46 -0.02 -8.41 -8.06
N GLU A 47 0.46 -7.56 -8.97
CA GLU A 47 1.72 -7.72 -9.71
C GLU A 47 2.77 -6.66 -9.33
N ALA A 48 2.39 -5.38 -9.17
CA ALA A 48 3.25 -4.34 -8.54
C ALA A 48 2.67 -3.71 -7.24
N VAL A 49 3.51 -3.11 -6.40
CA VAL A 49 3.09 -2.31 -5.24
C VAL A 49 3.26 -0.85 -5.61
N GLY A 50 2.17 -0.09 -5.70
CA GLY A 50 2.19 1.35 -5.93
C GLY A 50 2.18 2.08 -4.60
N VAL A 51 3.02 3.11 -4.46
CA VAL A 51 3.05 3.94 -3.26
C VAL A 51 2.97 5.41 -3.61
N LEU A 52 2.26 6.16 -2.78
CA LEU A 52 2.25 7.62 -2.73
C LEU A 52 2.83 8.05 -1.38
N LEU A 53 3.99 8.69 -1.43
CA LEU A 53 4.74 9.19 -0.30
C LEU A 53 4.52 10.70 -0.16
N GLU A 54 4.19 11.16 1.04
CA GLU A 54 4.31 12.56 1.46
C GLU A 54 5.59 12.70 2.27
N LEU A 55 6.49 13.57 1.83
CA LEU A 55 7.77 13.85 2.49
C LEU A 55 7.59 14.85 3.64
N LYS A 56 8.50 14.82 4.61
CA LYS A 56 8.52 15.76 5.74
C LYS A 56 8.68 17.22 5.30
N GLU A 57 9.43 17.45 4.24
CA GLU A 57 9.59 18.78 3.61
C GLU A 57 8.35 19.20 2.78
N GLY A 58 7.32 18.35 2.76
CA GLY A 58 6.04 18.59 2.10
C GLY A 58 5.98 18.17 0.64
N GLY A 59 7.08 17.78 0.01
CA GLY A 59 7.05 17.16 -1.31
C GLY A 59 6.20 15.89 -1.35
N ARG A 60 5.70 15.52 -2.54
CA ARG A 60 4.95 14.28 -2.76
C ARG A 60 5.55 13.49 -3.90
N VAL A 61 5.65 12.19 -3.74
CA VAL A 61 6.19 11.28 -4.75
C VAL A 61 5.26 10.09 -4.89
N MET A 62 4.94 9.71 -6.11
CA MET A 62 4.16 8.52 -6.43
C MET A 62 4.93 7.64 -7.40
N GLY A 63 4.91 6.33 -7.22
CA GLY A 63 5.49 5.38 -8.17
C GLY A 63 5.30 3.94 -7.74
N ALA A 64 5.72 3.00 -8.58
CA ALA A 64 5.77 1.59 -8.23
C ALA A 64 7.05 1.28 -7.45
N VAL A 65 6.97 0.44 -6.43
CA VAL A 65 8.13 -0.02 -5.68
C VAL A 65 8.93 -0.98 -6.55
N LYS A 66 10.15 -0.58 -6.88
CA LYS A 66 11.13 -1.44 -7.57
C LYS A 66 11.83 -2.35 -6.57
N THR A 67 12.33 -1.74 -5.49
CA THR A 67 13.11 -2.40 -4.45
C THR A 67 13.12 -1.55 -3.19
N HIS A 68 13.50 -2.13 -2.07
CA HIS A 68 13.51 -1.49 -0.76
C HIS A 68 14.56 -2.15 0.13
N GLY A 69 14.98 -1.45 1.18
CA GLY A 69 15.88 -1.97 2.20
C GLY A 69 15.27 -1.83 3.58
N PHE A 70 15.55 -2.80 4.44
CA PHE A 70 15.18 -2.77 5.86
C PHE A 70 16.42 -2.62 6.73
N ASN A 71 16.26 -1.97 7.89
CA ASN A 71 17.28 -1.90 8.92
C ASN A 71 17.30 -3.20 9.76
N LYS A 72 18.15 -3.23 10.80
CA LYS A 72 18.32 -4.41 11.66
C LYS A 72 17.06 -4.78 12.45
N ASP A 73 16.17 -3.82 12.66
CA ASP A 73 14.91 -3.98 13.37
C ASP A 73 13.76 -4.35 12.41
N SER A 74 14.08 -4.65 11.15
CA SER A 74 13.11 -4.96 10.08
C SER A 74 12.17 -3.81 9.74
N GLU A 75 12.53 -2.57 10.12
CA GLU A 75 11.84 -1.36 9.71
C GLU A 75 12.39 -0.85 8.37
N LEU A 76 11.55 -0.14 7.61
CA LEU A 76 11.95 0.42 6.33
C LEU A 76 13.09 1.43 6.53
N ASP A 77 14.18 1.25 5.79
CA ASP A 77 15.34 2.17 5.79
C ASP A 77 15.30 3.06 4.54
N TRP A 78 15.07 2.46 3.37
CA TRP A 78 14.94 3.18 2.10
C TRP A 78 14.03 2.44 1.13
N ILE A 79 13.49 3.17 0.16
CA ILE A 79 12.64 2.63 -0.89
C ILE A 79 12.99 3.25 -2.25
N VAL A 80 13.03 2.43 -3.29
CA VAL A 80 13.23 2.88 -4.67
C VAL A 80 11.94 2.74 -5.44
N LEU A 81 11.47 3.87 -5.96
CA LEU A 81 10.30 3.96 -6.81
C LEU A 81 10.73 4.01 -8.27
N GLU A 82 10.00 3.34 -9.13
CA GLU A 82 10.21 3.38 -10.57
C GLU A 82 8.92 3.68 -11.32
N HIS A 83 9.09 4.04 -12.59
CA HIS A 83 7.97 4.16 -13.51
C HIS A 83 7.48 2.76 -13.90
N ASN A 84 6.21 2.48 -13.66
CA ASN A 84 5.52 1.27 -14.12
C ASN A 84 4.30 1.66 -14.95
N SER A 85 3.90 0.83 -15.92
CA SER A 85 2.74 1.10 -16.78
C SER A 85 1.43 1.26 -15.99
N LEU A 86 1.30 0.59 -14.84
CA LEU A 86 0.14 0.69 -13.95
C LEU A 86 0.27 1.83 -12.93
N CYS A 87 1.49 2.31 -12.67
CA CYS A 87 1.76 3.39 -11.73
C CYS A 87 2.96 4.21 -12.21
N PRO A 88 2.72 5.27 -13.01
CA PRO A 88 3.79 6.12 -13.50
C PRO A 88 4.43 6.89 -12.34
N LEU A 89 5.76 7.03 -12.41
CA LEU A 89 6.52 7.86 -11.47
C LEU A 89 6.07 9.32 -11.62
N LYS A 90 5.64 9.94 -10.52
CA LYS A 90 5.24 11.36 -10.47
C LYS A 90 5.77 12.03 -9.22
N ILE A 91 6.11 13.31 -9.33
CA ILE A 91 6.61 14.15 -8.25
C ILE A 91 5.76 15.44 -8.22
N GLY A 92 5.46 15.93 -7.03
CA GLY A 92 4.67 17.14 -6.84
C GLY A 92 5.11 17.91 -5.61
N SER A 93 4.84 19.20 -5.61
CA SER A 93 4.95 20.04 -4.42
C SER A 93 3.78 19.76 -3.45
N PRO A 94 3.85 20.20 -2.17
CA PRO A 94 2.83 19.86 -1.17
C PRO A 94 1.40 20.18 -1.60
N ASN A 95 1.23 21.33 -2.26
CA ASN A 95 -0.07 21.82 -2.73
C ASN A 95 -0.21 21.75 -4.27
N GLY A 96 0.82 21.28 -4.98
CA GLY A 96 0.83 21.22 -6.44
C GLY A 96 0.44 19.85 -6.97
N GLU A 97 0.00 19.79 -8.22
CA GLU A 97 -0.32 18.53 -8.88
C GLU A 97 0.91 17.62 -9.01
N LEU A 98 0.68 16.31 -8.92
CA LEU A 98 1.69 15.29 -9.24
C LEU A 98 1.94 15.31 -10.75
N LYS A 99 3.17 15.64 -11.15
CA LYS A 99 3.60 15.68 -12.54
C LYS A 99 4.65 14.61 -12.78
N GLU A 100 4.72 14.10 -14.00
CA GLU A 100 5.82 13.21 -14.37
C GLU A 100 7.15 13.96 -14.23
N PRO A 101 8.18 13.32 -13.67
CA PRO A 101 9.49 13.92 -13.62
C PRO A 101 9.98 14.19 -15.05
N GLY A 102 10.79 15.23 -15.23
CA GLY A 102 11.34 15.58 -16.53
C GLY A 102 12.09 14.41 -17.20
N LYS A 103 12.29 14.49 -18.52
CA LYS A 103 13.00 13.45 -19.29
C LYS A 103 14.32 13.08 -18.61
N GLY A 104 14.49 11.80 -18.27
CA GLY A 104 15.73 11.23 -17.72
C GLY A 104 15.57 10.50 -16.38
N TRP A 105 14.47 10.69 -15.66
CA TRP A 105 14.23 10.04 -14.37
C TRP A 105 13.46 8.73 -14.57
N THR A 106 14.15 7.60 -14.38
CA THR A 106 13.54 6.27 -14.41
C THR A 106 13.26 5.70 -13.01
N TYR A 107 13.93 6.22 -12.00
CA TYR A 107 13.78 5.82 -10.61
C TYR A 107 14.01 6.98 -9.64
N LEU A 108 13.46 6.86 -8.43
CA LEU A 108 13.69 7.76 -7.31
C LEU A 108 13.91 6.94 -6.04
N ALA A 109 15.06 7.12 -5.39
CA ALA A 109 15.29 6.58 -4.06
C ALA A 109 14.81 7.61 -3.02
N VAL A 110 14.06 7.14 -2.02
CA VAL A 110 13.56 7.94 -0.90
C VAL A 110 13.98 7.25 0.38
N SER A 111 14.59 8.01 1.28
CA SER A 111 14.95 7.51 2.60
C SER A 111 13.72 7.47 3.50
N ALA A 112 13.57 6.44 4.34
CA ALA A 112 12.39 6.26 5.16
C ALA A 112 12.23 7.38 6.20
N ASP A 113 13.33 7.96 6.66
CA ASP A 113 13.35 9.10 7.57
C ASP A 113 12.82 10.39 6.92
N GLU A 114 12.78 10.51 5.60
CA GLU A 114 12.17 11.63 4.89
C GLU A 114 10.66 11.46 4.72
N ILE A 115 10.13 10.25 4.89
CA ILE A 115 8.71 9.93 4.69
C ILE A 115 7.93 10.40 5.93
N ARG A 116 6.92 11.24 5.69
CA ARG A 116 5.94 11.64 6.71
C ARG A 116 4.73 10.71 6.70
N VAL A 117 4.20 10.43 5.51
CA VAL A 117 3.00 9.60 5.31
C VAL A 117 3.20 8.77 4.05
N ALA A 118 2.74 7.52 4.07
CA ALA A 118 2.67 6.69 2.89
C ALA A 118 1.26 6.15 2.68
N LYS A 119 0.81 6.14 1.44
CA LYS A 119 -0.41 5.48 1.00
C LYS A 119 -0.02 4.40 0.02
N ILE A 120 -0.50 3.19 0.24
CA ILE A 120 -0.07 2.01 -0.50
C ILE A 120 -1.26 1.40 -1.22
N ALA A 121 -1.04 1.00 -2.47
CA ALA A 121 -2.03 0.34 -3.31
C ALA A 121 -1.40 -0.87 -4.01
N TYR A 122 -2.08 -2.01 -3.98
CA TYR A 122 -1.68 -3.17 -4.77
C TYR A 122 -2.20 -3.00 -6.20
N LEU A 123 -1.27 -3.03 -7.16
CA LEU A 123 -1.55 -2.88 -8.58
C LEU A 123 -1.74 -4.26 -9.17
N ALA A 124 -2.90 -4.51 -9.77
CA ALA A 124 -3.19 -5.72 -10.51
C ALA A 124 -3.29 -5.38 -11.99
N THR A 125 -2.78 -6.27 -12.84
CA THR A 125 -2.99 -6.18 -14.28
C THR A 125 -4.38 -6.73 -14.54
N ASN A 126 -5.29 -5.92 -15.10
CA ASN A 126 -6.63 -6.41 -15.44
C ASN A 126 -6.48 -7.56 -16.46
N THR A 127 -6.71 -8.79 -16.00
CA THR A 127 -6.99 -9.94 -16.86
C THR A 127 -8.40 -9.85 -17.43
#